data_AF-A0A453IHK3-F1
#
_entry.id   AF-A0A453IHK3-F1
#
_cell.length_a   1.000
_cell.length_b   1.000
_cell.length_c   1.000
_cell.angle_alpha   90.00
_cell.angle_beta   90.00
_cell.angle_gamma   90.00
#
_symmetry.space_group_name_H-M   'P 1'
#
loop_
_entity.id
_entity.type
_entity.pdbx_description
1 polymer ?
#
loop_
_entity_poly.entity_id
_entity_poly.type
_entity_poly.pdbx_seq_one_letter_code
_entity_poly.pdbx_strand_id
1 'polypeptide(L)'
;MTASVVAALLHYLGAVNLSCSGQSSSVTATGRDFDFVHAIAQSAHCIAQGKIGSGFDVSAAVYGSHRYTRFSPEILSSAQVIGGSCLPDVVADIVTRRWDHEKTQFSLPPLMCLLLGEPGTGGSSTPSMVGSVKQWQKSDPQKATDTWSKLGMANSVLENQLRSLSKLSEDHWDAYESVVRSCSRLTFMKWTEVATNQQQELIVKSLLAARDAFLEIRLHMREMGVAAGVPIEPESQT
;
A
#
# COMPACT_ATOMS: atom_id res chain seq x y z
N MET A 1 1.83 -8.16 14.19
CA MET A 1 2.32 -8.59 15.52
C MET A 1 3.57 -7.83 15.94
N THR A 2 4.65 -7.81 15.14
CA THR A 2 5.89 -7.10 15.51
C THR A 2 5.68 -5.62 15.79
N ALA A 3 4.97 -4.90 14.90
CA ALA A 3 4.69 -3.47 15.05
C ALA A 3 3.95 -3.14 16.36
N SER A 4 2.88 -3.88 16.68
CA SER A 4 2.07 -3.63 17.88
C SER A 4 2.83 -3.93 19.18
N VAL A 5 3.66 -4.98 19.20
CA VAL A 5 4.50 -5.32 20.38
C VAL A 5 5.57 -4.25 20.60
N VAL A 6 6.26 -3.83 19.55
CA VAL A 6 7.27 -2.77 19.63
C VAL A 6 6.63 -1.45 20.08
N ALA A 7 5.51 -1.06 19.47
CA ALA A 7 4.76 0.12 19.86
C ALA A 7 4.39 0.12 21.35
N ALA A 8 3.85 -0.98 21.86
CA ALA A 8 3.46 -1.12 23.26
C ALA A 8 4.67 -1.03 24.22
N LEU A 9 5.79 -1.67 23.88
CA LEU A 9 7.01 -1.63 24.70
C LEU A 9 7.63 -0.25 24.74
N LEU A 10 7.78 0.40 23.58
CA LEU A 10 8.34 1.75 23.50
C LEU A 10 7.46 2.76 24.24
N HIS A 11 6.13 2.61 24.17
CA HIS A 11 5.21 3.45 24.91
C HIS A 11 5.31 3.22 26.42
N TYR A 12 5.31 1.96 26.87
CA TYR A 12 5.45 1.59 28.27
C TYR A 12 6.75 2.12 28.90
N LEU A 13 7.85 2.09 28.14
CA LEU A 13 9.16 2.60 28.57
C LEU A 13 9.27 4.13 28.48
N GLY A 14 8.23 4.84 28.03
CA GLY A 14 8.24 6.29 27.87
C GLY A 14 9.10 6.80 26.72
N ALA A 15 9.50 5.92 25.79
CA ALA A 15 10.30 6.28 24.62
C ALA A 15 9.45 6.91 23.50
N VAL A 16 8.14 6.62 23.45
CA VAL A 16 7.16 7.24 22.54
C VAL A 16 5.85 7.51 23.25
N ASN A 17 5.10 8.50 22.78
CA ASN A 17 3.76 8.79 23.29
C ASN A 17 2.70 8.45 22.24
N LEU A 18 2.19 7.23 22.30
CA LEU A 18 1.11 6.78 21.43
C LEU A 18 -0.22 7.08 22.12
N SER A 19 -0.96 8.06 21.61
CA SER A 19 -2.23 8.47 22.20
C SER A 19 -3.20 7.28 22.28
N CYS A 20 -3.58 6.86 23.49
CA CYS A 20 -4.68 5.92 23.67
C CYS A 20 -6.02 6.63 23.39
N SER A 21 -6.87 6.00 22.57
CA SER A 21 -8.24 6.45 22.33
C SER A 21 -8.95 6.68 23.67
N GLY A 22 -9.26 7.94 24.01
CA GLY A 22 -9.95 8.34 25.25
C GLY A 22 -9.22 9.34 26.14
N GLN A 23 -7.95 9.69 25.88
CA GLN A 23 -7.28 10.76 26.62
C GLN A 23 -7.31 12.09 25.87
N SER A 24 -7.96 13.09 26.46
CA SER A 24 -7.96 14.49 26.05
C SER A 24 -6.64 15.20 26.40
N SER A 25 -5.51 14.54 26.15
CA SER A 25 -4.16 15.03 26.42
C SER A 25 -3.60 15.64 25.15
N SER A 26 -3.12 16.88 25.22
CA SER A 26 -2.62 17.73 24.14
C SER A 26 -1.34 17.24 23.43
N VAL A 27 -1.00 15.95 23.53
CA VAL A 27 0.20 15.35 22.94
C VAL A 27 -0.25 14.21 22.05
N THR A 28 -0.64 14.56 20.82
CA THR A 28 -0.80 13.61 19.73
C THR A 28 0.56 13.00 19.40
N ALA A 29 0.62 11.68 19.20
CA ALA A 29 1.81 10.99 18.71
C ALA A 29 2.41 11.76 17.53
N THR A 30 3.66 12.21 17.67
CA THR A 30 4.30 12.98 16.60
C THR A 30 4.74 12.05 15.48
N GLY A 31 4.88 12.56 14.24
CA GLY A 31 5.42 11.76 13.13
C GLY A 31 6.74 11.06 13.49
N ARG A 32 7.55 11.68 14.37
CA ARG A 32 8.80 11.10 14.88
C ARG A 32 8.61 9.86 15.73
N ASP A 33 7.54 9.81 16.54
CA ASP A 33 7.24 8.66 17.39
C ASP A 33 6.88 7.44 16.53
N PHE A 34 6.08 7.66 15.47
CA PHE A 34 5.78 6.61 14.50
C PHE A 34 7.01 6.19 13.69
N ASP A 35 7.86 7.13 13.28
CA ASP A 35 9.12 6.82 12.58
C ASP A 35 10.03 5.94 13.44
N PHE A 36 10.10 6.23 14.74
CA PHE A 36 10.87 5.45 15.71
C PHE A 36 10.28 4.06 15.91
N VAL A 37 8.96 3.94 16.07
CA VAL A 37 8.27 2.63 16.13
C VAL A 37 8.54 1.84 14.86
N HIS A 38 8.42 2.46 13.68
CA HIS A 38 8.66 1.82 12.40
C HIS A 38 10.11 1.31 12.27
N ALA A 39 11.11 2.13 12.58
CA ALA A 39 12.51 1.73 12.47
C ALA A 39 12.82 0.51 13.34
N ILE A 40 12.36 0.49 14.60
CA ILE A 40 12.57 -0.65 15.50
C ILE A 40 11.76 -1.87 15.07
N ALA A 41 10.47 -1.69 14.73
CA ALA A 41 9.61 -2.79 14.32
C ALA A 41 10.08 -3.45 13.02
N GLN A 42 10.51 -2.65 12.04
CA GLN A 42 10.99 -3.14 10.76
C GLN A 42 12.30 -3.91 10.92
N SER A 43 13.21 -3.39 11.75
CA SER A 43 14.47 -4.06 12.06
C SER A 43 14.24 -5.40 12.76
N ALA A 44 13.40 -5.42 13.80
CA ALA A 44 13.04 -6.64 14.51
C ALA A 44 12.36 -7.66 13.57
N HIS A 45 11.47 -7.19 12.68
CA HIS A 45 10.82 -8.04 11.70
C HIS A 45 11.83 -8.66 10.73
N CYS A 46 12.77 -7.87 10.19
CA CYS A 46 13.81 -8.38 9.29
C CYS A 46 14.76 -9.37 9.95
N ILE A 47 15.16 -9.13 11.21
CA ILE A 47 15.99 -10.05 12.00
C ILE A 47 15.26 -11.37 12.20
N ALA A 48 14.00 -11.33 12.65
CA ALA A 48 13.20 -12.52 12.88
C ALA A 48 12.91 -13.31 11.58
N GLN A 49 12.74 -12.61 10.46
CA GLN A 49 12.49 -13.24 9.16
C GLN A 49 13.77 -13.77 8.49
N GLY A 50 14.96 -13.31 8.92
CA GLY A 50 16.25 -13.65 8.32
C GLY A 50 16.45 -13.08 6.91
N LYS A 51 15.63 -12.11 6.49
CA LYS A 51 15.74 -11.43 5.19
C LYS A 51 15.18 -10.02 5.23
N ILE A 52 15.60 -9.18 4.28
CA ILE A 52 15.02 -7.85 4.09
C ILE A 52 13.84 -7.97 3.14
N GLY A 53 12.62 -7.98 3.68
CA GLY A 53 11.37 -7.93 2.92
C GLY A 53 11.09 -6.54 2.35
N SER A 54 9.88 -6.33 1.81
CA SER A 54 9.41 -5.01 1.36
C SER A 54 9.21 -4.05 2.53
N GLY A 55 8.85 -4.55 3.71
CA GLY A 55 8.54 -3.76 4.90
C GLY A 55 7.20 -3.04 4.84
N PHE A 56 6.40 -3.27 3.79
CA PHE A 56 5.11 -2.61 3.63
C PHE A 56 4.11 -3.03 4.73
N ASP A 57 4.12 -4.30 5.14
CA ASP A 57 3.25 -4.83 6.19
C ASP A 57 3.51 -4.17 7.55
N VAL A 58 4.78 -3.98 7.91
CA VAL A 58 5.18 -3.24 9.12
C VAL A 58 4.83 -1.76 8.96
N SER A 59 5.15 -1.14 7.83
CA SER A 59 4.81 0.26 7.55
C SER A 59 3.31 0.51 7.67
N ALA A 60 2.47 -0.34 7.09
CA ALA A 60 1.02 -0.24 7.15
C ALA A 60 0.48 -0.43 8.57
N ALA A 61 1.07 -1.32 9.35
CA ALA A 61 0.70 -1.51 10.75
C ALA A 61 1.06 -0.31 11.64
N VAL A 62 2.06 0.49 11.26
CA VAL A 62 2.51 1.66 12.03
C VAL A 62 1.81 2.94 11.59
N TYR A 63 1.78 3.22 10.29
CA TYR A 63 1.28 4.51 9.76
C TYR A 63 -0.17 4.48 9.28
N GLY A 64 -0.79 3.30 9.20
CA GLY A 64 -2.14 3.15 8.66
C GLY A 64 -2.17 3.25 7.13
N SER A 65 -3.22 3.86 6.57
CA SER A 65 -3.42 3.92 5.11
C SER A 65 -2.48 4.94 4.46
N HIS A 66 -1.62 4.47 3.55
CA HIS A 66 -0.63 5.29 2.86
C HIS A 66 -0.13 4.61 1.58
N ARG A 67 0.48 5.40 0.69
CA ARG A 67 1.40 4.92 -0.34
C ARG A 67 2.78 4.74 0.29
N TYR A 68 3.43 3.63 -0.01
CA TYR A 68 4.73 3.28 0.52
C TYR A 68 5.74 3.00 -0.58
N THR A 69 6.90 3.63 -0.50
CA THR A 69 8.11 3.27 -1.25
C THR A 69 9.11 2.66 -0.29
N ARG A 70 9.61 1.46 -0.63
CA ARG A 70 10.53 0.70 0.20
C ARG A 70 11.85 1.45 0.42
N PHE A 71 12.37 1.37 1.65
CA PHE A 71 13.72 1.84 2.01
C PHE A 71 14.84 1.05 1.31
N SER A 72 16.01 1.67 1.18
CA SER A 72 17.24 1.04 0.69
C SER A 72 17.69 -0.10 1.62
N PRO A 73 17.88 -1.35 1.12
CA PRO A 73 18.25 -2.50 1.95
C PRO A 73 19.50 -2.30 2.81
N GLU A 74 20.42 -1.45 2.36
CA GLU A 74 21.70 -1.12 2.99
C GLU A 74 21.50 -0.50 4.38
N ILE A 75 20.35 0.14 4.64
CA ILE A 75 20.00 0.72 5.94
C ILE A 75 20.02 -0.33 7.05
N LEU A 76 19.66 -1.58 6.73
CA LEU A 76 19.57 -2.69 7.68
C LEU A 76 20.79 -3.63 7.62
N SER A 77 21.84 -3.27 6.90
CA SER A 77 23.06 -4.10 6.79
C SER A 77 23.70 -4.40 8.16
N SER A 78 23.74 -3.42 9.06
CA SER A 78 24.25 -3.56 10.43
C SER A 78 23.41 -4.49 11.31
N ALA A 79 22.10 -4.57 11.05
CA ALA A 79 21.15 -5.42 11.77
C ALA A 79 21.27 -6.91 11.42
N GLN A 80 21.88 -7.24 10.27
CA GLN A 80 22.00 -8.62 9.79
C GLN A 80 23.22 -9.36 10.34
N VAL A 81 24.18 -8.65 10.95
CA VAL A 81 25.40 -9.24 11.51
C VAL A 81 25.09 -9.80 12.91
N ILE A 82 24.36 -10.91 12.95
CA ILE A 82 24.10 -11.64 14.19
C ILE A 82 25.40 -12.38 14.54
N GLY A 83 26.24 -11.78 15.39
CA GLY A 83 27.40 -12.47 15.97
C GLY A 83 28.70 -11.67 16.17
N GLY A 84 28.74 -10.37 15.85
CA GLY A 84 29.97 -9.58 15.99
C GLY A 84 29.84 -8.19 16.65
N SER A 85 28.65 -7.59 16.66
CA SER A 85 28.40 -6.23 17.15
C SER A 85 27.59 -6.21 18.45
N CYS A 86 27.83 -5.20 19.29
CA CYS A 86 27.04 -4.98 20.50
C CYS A 86 25.62 -4.55 20.10
N LEU A 87 24.58 -5.23 20.61
CA LEU A 87 23.18 -4.95 20.27
C LEU A 87 22.78 -3.47 20.47
N PRO A 88 23.20 -2.76 21.55
CA PRO A 88 22.98 -1.34 21.70
C PRO A 88 23.53 -0.48 20.55
N ASP A 89 24.71 -0.80 20.02
CA ASP A 89 25.34 -0.04 18.92
C ASP A 89 24.56 -0.22 17.62
N VAL A 90 24.08 -1.45 17.37
CA VAL A 90 23.21 -1.77 16.22
C VAL A 90 21.89 -1.00 16.31
N VAL A 91 21.26 -0.99 17.49
CA VAL A 91 20.02 -0.24 17.71
C VAL A 91 20.26 1.26 17.56
N ALA A 92 21.37 1.78 18.09
CA ALA A 92 21.74 3.19 17.95
C ALA A 92 21.94 3.57 16.47
N ASP A 93 22.65 2.76 15.68
CA ASP A 93 22.84 2.97 14.24
C ASP A 93 21.49 2.99 13.49
N ILE A 94 20.62 2.01 13.75
CA ILE A 94 19.31 1.88 13.10
C ILE A 94 18.41 3.10 13.38
N VAL A 95 18.43 3.58 14.61
CA VAL A 95 17.58 4.68 15.09
C VAL A 95 18.09 6.03 14.62
N THR A 96 19.41 6.21 14.57
CA THR A 96 20.04 7.49 14.19
C THR A 96 20.19 7.65 12.69
N ARG A 97 20.23 6.54 11.93
CA ARG A 97 20.31 6.56 10.47
C ARG A 97 19.01 7.11 9.87
N ARG A 98 19.16 7.92 8.81
CA ARG A 98 18.02 8.40 8.03
C ARG A 98 17.49 7.27 7.15
N TRP A 99 16.24 6.89 7.38
CA TRP A 99 15.53 5.98 6.50
C TRP A 99 14.99 6.74 5.29
N ASP A 100 15.21 6.20 4.09
CA ASP A 100 14.83 6.79 2.81
C ASP A 100 13.53 6.24 2.22
N HIS A 101 12.77 5.46 3.00
CA HIS A 101 11.40 5.11 2.63
C HIS A 101 10.56 6.38 2.42
N GLU A 102 9.68 6.33 1.43
CA GLU A 102 8.70 7.38 1.21
C GLU A 102 7.34 6.90 1.73
N LYS A 103 6.64 7.79 2.42
CA LYS A 103 5.25 7.60 2.80
C LYS A 103 4.45 8.83 2.43
N THR A 104 3.34 8.60 1.74
CA THR A 104 2.39 9.66 1.39
C THR A 104 1.00 9.22 1.81
N GLN A 105 0.28 10.07 2.55
CA GLN A 105 -1.08 9.77 2.97
C GLN A 105 -1.94 9.42 1.77
N PHE A 106 -2.70 8.34 1.91
CA PHE A 106 -3.60 7.84 0.89
C PHE A 106 -4.81 7.23 1.60
N SER A 107 -6.00 7.46 1.06
CA SER A 107 -7.23 6.87 1.58
C SER A 107 -8.21 6.70 0.43
N LEU A 108 -9.16 5.78 0.61
CA LEU A 108 -10.27 5.68 -0.33
C LEU A 108 -11.15 6.93 -0.24
N PRO A 109 -11.70 7.40 -1.36
CA PRO A 109 -12.69 8.48 -1.35
C PRO A 109 -13.90 8.14 -0.46
N PRO A 110 -14.58 9.13 0.12
CA PRO A 110 -15.79 8.91 0.88
C PRO A 110 -16.84 8.11 0.09
N LEU A 111 -17.70 7.38 0.80
CA LEU A 111 -18.76 6.54 0.19
C LEU A 111 -18.24 5.38 -0.68
N MET A 112 -16.94 5.08 -0.66
CA MET A 112 -16.36 3.87 -1.25
C MET A 112 -16.01 2.85 -0.16
N CYS A 113 -16.21 1.57 -0.47
CA CYS A 113 -15.91 0.47 0.45
C CYS A 113 -15.06 -0.58 -0.26
N LEU A 114 -14.03 -1.07 0.42
CA LEU A 114 -13.24 -2.22 -0.03
C LEU A 114 -13.85 -3.50 0.52
N LEU A 115 -14.25 -4.40 -0.38
CA LEU A 115 -14.71 -5.73 -0.02
C LEU A 115 -13.57 -6.73 -0.19
N LEU A 116 -13.25 -7.46 0.89
CA LEU A 116 -12.28 -8.54 0.86
C LEU A 116 -13.03 -9.88 0.73
N GLY A 117 -12.78 -10.60 -0.35
CA GLY A 117 -13.27 -11.97 -0.56
C GLY A 117 -12.13 -12.97 -0.40
N GLU A 118 -12.32 -13.98 0.44
CA GLU A 118 -11.41 -15.12 0.59
C GLU A 118 -12.07 -16.35 -0.04
N PRO A 119 -11.43 -17.04 -0.99
CA PRO A 119 -12.06 -18.11 -1.76
C PRO A 119 -12.30 -19.40 -0.94
N GLY A 120 -11.88 -19.47 0.32
CA GLY A 120 -12.13 -20.55 1.29
C GLY A 120 -11.34 -21.83 1.05
N THR A 121 -10.92 -22.08 -0.20
CA THR A 121 -10.12 -23.23 -0.63
C THR A 121 -9.19 -22.85 -1.79
N GLY A 122 -8.07 -23.57 -1.95
CA GLY A 122 -7.15 -23.34 -3.09
C GLY A 122 -6.05 -22.30 -2.85
N GLY A 123 -5.47 -22.28 -1.64
CA GLY A 123 -4.33 -21.41 -1.34
C GLY A 123 -3.18 -21.62 -2.33
N SER A 124 -2.62 -20.52 -2.83
CA SER A 124 -1.47 -20.55 -3.71
C SER A 124 -0.17 -20.55 -2.90
N SER A 125 0.83 -21.33 -3.31
CA SER A 125 2.15 -21.29 -2.70
C SER A 125 2.85 -19.99 -3.12
N THR A 126 2.73 -18.95 -2.28
CA THR A 126 3.36 -17.63 -2.52
C THR A 126 4.85 -17.73 -2.87
N PRO A 127 5.67 -18.56 -2.20
CA PRO A 127 7.08 -18.70 -2.56
C PRO A 127 7.30 -19.25 -3.97
N SER A 128 6.47 -20.21 -4.40
CA SER A 128 6.56 -20.80 -5.74
C SER A 128 6.19 -19.78 -6.81
N MET A 129 5.07 -19.06 -6.65
CA MET A 129 4.64 -18.05 -7.62
C MET A 129 5.66 -16.92 -7.78
N VAL A 130 6.16 -16.38 -6.65
CA VAL A 130 7.21 -15.35 -6.69
C VAL A 130 8.49 -15.89 -7.33
N GLY A 131 8.82 -17.17 -7.10
CA GLY A 131 9.93 -17.85 -7.76
C GLY A 131 9.80 -17.84 -9.28
N SER A 132 8.65 -18.26 -9.80
CA SER A 132 8.36 -18.28 -11.24
C SER A 132 8.41 -16.89 -11.87
N VAL A 133 7.83 -15.88 -11.20
CA VAL A 133 7.88 -14.49 -11.65
C VAL A 133 9.31 -13.96 -11.70
N LYS A 134 10.14 -14.24 -10.68
CA LYS A 134 11.56 -13.87 -10.68
C LYS A 134 12.37 -14.61 -11.75
N GLN A 135 12.03 -15.87 -12.03
CA GLN A 135 12.66 -16.64 -13.09
C GLN A 135 12.33 -16.03 -14.46
N TRP A 136 11.06 -15.71 -14.69
CA TRP A 136 10.64 -15.01 -15.91
C TRP A 136 11.34 -13.67 -16.07
N GLN A 137 11.42 -12.86 -15.01
CA GLN A 137 12.12 -11.58 -15.02
C GLN A 137 13.59 -11.72 -15.47
N LYS A 138 14.26 -12.81 -15.09
CA LYS A 138 15.64 -13.09 -15.51
C LYS A 138 15.73 -13.60 -16.94
N SER A 139 14.75 -14.39 -17.40
CA SER A 139 14.75 -14.96 -18.76
C SER A 139 14.39 -13.94 -19.84
N ASP A 140 13.54 -12.95 -19.52
CA ASP A 140 13.14 -11.89 -20.44
C ASP A 140 13.09 -10.52 -19.74
N PRO A 141 14.26 -9.91 -19.48
CA PRO A 141 14.34 -8.65 -18.73
C PRO A 141 13.64 -7.49 -19.43
N GLN A 142 13.64 -7.47 -20.76
CA GLN A 142 13.05 -6.39 -21.55
C GLN A 142 11.52 -6.40 -21.41
N LYS A 143 10.88 -7.54 -21.65
CA LYS A 143 9.42 -7.67 -21.50
C LYS A 143 8.98 -7.51 -20.06
N ALA A 144 9.76 -8.02 -19.11
CA ALA A 144 9.49 -7.82 -17.69
C ALA A 144 9.53 -6.33 -17.33
N THR A 145 10.55 -5.58 -17.76
CA THR A 145 10.65 -4.14 -17.50
C THR A 145 9.48 -3.36 -18.10
N ASP A 146 9.09 -3.66 -19.34
CA ASP A 146 7.94 -3.04 -20.00
C ASP A 146 6.63 -3.31 -19.23
N THR A 147 6.38 -4.57 -18.86
CA THR A 147 5.19 -4.97 -18.09
C THR A 147 5.14 -4.28 -16.73
N TRP A 148 6.27 -4.22 -16.01
CA TRP A 148 6.35 -3.53 -14.72
C TRP A 148 6.13 -2.03 -14.84
N SER A 149 6.67 -1.41 -15.89
CA SER A 149 6.47 0.02 -16.16
C SER A 149 5.00 0.33 -16.41
N LYS A 150 4.34 -0.46 -17.27
CA LYS A 150 2.90 -0.35 -17.55
C LYS A 150 2.05 -0.52 -16.31
N LEU A 151 2.32 -1.56 -15.51
CA LEU A 151 1.65 -1.79 -14.23
C LEU A 151 1.86 -0.62 -13.26
N GLY A 152 3.08 -0.08 -13.17
CA GLY A 152 3.39 1.10 -12.36
C GLY A 152 2.65 2.36 -12.80
N MET A 153 2.56 2.59 -14.12
CA MET A 153 1.79 3.69 -14.69
C MET A 153 0.29 3.53 -14.39
N ALA A 154 -0.29 2.35 -14.59
CA ALA A 154 -1.70 2.09 -14.32
C ALA A 154 -2.05 2.28 -12.82
N ASN A 155 -1.18 1.80 -11.92
CA ASN A 155 -1.30 2.06 -10.48
C ASN A 155 -1.25 3.56 -10.15
N SER A 156 -0.37 4.31 -10.80
CA SER A 156 -0.25 5.76 -10.61
C SER A 156 -1.49 6.50 -11.11
N VAL A 157 -2.07 6.06 -12.23
CA VAL A 157 -3.34 6.62 -12.73
C VAL A 157 -4.46 6.36 -11.73
N LEU A 158 -4.62 5.13 -11.24
CA LEU A 158 -5.63 4.80 -10.25
C LEU A 158 -5.46 5.63 -8.97
N GLU A 159 -4.23 5.73 -8.45
CA GLU A 159 -3.92 6.56 -7.28
C GLU A 159 -4.38 8.01 -7.49
N ASN A 160 -4.03 8.60 -8.64
CA ASN A 160 -4.39 9.98 -8.97
C ASN A 160 -5.89 10.19 -9.11
N GLN A 161 -6.61 9.23 -9.72
CA GLN A 161 -8.08 9.33 -9.84
C GLN A 161 -8.76 9.22 -8.47
N LEU A 162 -8.28 8.34 -7.58
CA LEU A 162 -8.80 8.26 -6.22
C LEU A 162 -8.50 9.53 -5.42
N ARG A 163 -7.30 10.12 -5.54
CA ARG A 163 -7.00 11.44 -4.95
C ARG A 163 -7.90 12.55 -5.49
N SER A 164 -8.15 12.54 -6.80
CA SER A 164 -9.07 13.49 -7.45
C SER A 164 -10.49 13.36 -6.90
N LEU A 165 -10.97 12.12 -6.72
CA LEU A 165 -12.29 11.86 -6.15
C LEU A 165 -12.40 12.29 -4.69
N SER A 166 -11.37 12.08 -3.86
CA SER A 166 -11.33 12.61 -2.50
C SER A 166 -11.40 14.13 -2.50
N LYS A 167 -10.62 14.81 -3.36
CA LYS A 167 -10.67 16.26 -3.50
C LYS A 167 -12.05 16.77 -3.96
N LEU A 168 -12.65 16.11 -4.96
CA LEU A 168 -14.00 16.45 -5.43
C LEU A 168 -15.07 16.27 -4.32
N SER A 169 -14.87 15.31 -3.42
CA SER A 169 -15.77 15.14 -2.27
C SER A 169 -15.63 16.26 -1.24
N GLU A 170 -14.43 16.80 -1.06
CA GLU A 170 -14.16 17.94 -0.18
C GLU A 170 -14.71 19.25 -0.78
N ASP A 171 -14.46 19.47 -2.07
CA ASP A 171 -14.83 20.71 -2.77
C ASP A 171 -16.34 20.78 -3.07
N HIS A 172 -16.96 19.65 -3.41
CA HIS A 172 -18.32 19.56 -3.97
C HIS A 172 -19.14 18.38 -3.41
N TRP A 173 -19.30 18.32 -2.08
CA TRP A 173 -19.94 17.19 -1.39
C TRP A 173 -21.30 16.78 -1.97
N ASP A 174 -22.25 17.70 -2.14
CA ASP A 174 -23.61 17.35 -2.57
C ASP A 174 -23.64 16.70 -3.97
N ALA A 175 -22.83 17.25 -4.90
CA ALA A 175 -22.69 16.70 -6.25
C ALA A 175 -21.99 15.33 -6.21
N TYR A 176 -20.93 15.21 -5.41
CA TYR A 176 -20.17 13.97 -5.21
C TYR A 176 -21.06 12.85 -4.65
N GLU A 177 -21.74 13.11 -3.54
CA GLU A 177 -22.62 12.15 -2.88
C GLU A 177 -23.76 11.70 -3.80
N SER A 178 -24.40 12.65 -4.49
CA SER A 178 -25.48 12.35 -5.45
C SER A 178 -25.00 11.44 -6.58
N VAL A 179 -23.84 11.74 -7.18
CA VAL A 179 -23.28 10.94 -8.28
C VAL A 179 -22.89 9.56 -7.79
N VAL A 180 -22.12 9.44 -6.70
CA VAL A 180 -21.64 8.15 -6.20
C VAL A 180 -22.81 7.24 -5.81
N ARG A 181 -23.83 7.77 -5.11
CA ARG A 181 -25.03 7.00 -4.73
C ARG A 181 -25.89 6.58 -5.93
N SER A 182 -25.90 7.36 -7.00
CA SER A 182 -26.64 7.02 -8.23
C SER A 182 -25.89 5.96 -9.04
N CYS A 183 -24.60 6.18 -9.27
CA CYS A 183 -23.71 5.24 -9.95
C CYS A 183 -23.64 3.88 -9.25
N SER A 184 -23.70 3.83 -7.90
CA SER A 184 -23.67 2.56 -7.16
C SER A 184 -24.87 1.65 -7.41
N ARG A 185 -25.95 2.16 -8.02
CA ARG A 185 -27.17 1.40 -8.37
C ARG A 185 -27.25 1.06 -9.86
N LEU A 186 -26.28 1.53 -10.65
CA LEU A 186 -26.27 1.43 -12.10
C LEU A 186 -25.03 0.66 -12.56
N THR A 187 -25.14 0.06 -13.74
CA THR A 187 -23.96 -0.47 -14.44
C THR A 187 -23.11 0.69 -14.97
N PHE A 188 -21.79 0.48 -15.06
CA PHE A 188 -20.85 1.54 -15.44
C PHE A 188 -21.16 2.20 -16.80
N MET A 189 -21.78 1.46 -17.72
CA MET A 189 -22.20 1.98 -19.03
C MET A 189 -23.20 3.14 -18.94
N LYS A 190 -23.96 3.23 -17.85
CA LYS A 190 -24.97 4.27 -17.61
C LYS A 190 -24.47 5.42 -16.74
N TRP A 191 -23.23 5.38 -16.27
CA TRP A 191 -22.73 6.40 -15.35
C TRP A 191 -22.65 7.79 -16.00
N THR A 192 -22.40 7.87 -17.31
CA THR A 192 -22.41 9.13 -18.06
C THR A 192 -23.80 9.80 -18.09
N GLU A 193 -24.87 9.02 -18.01
CA GLU A 193 -26.26 9.52 -17.98
C GLU A 193 -26.63 10.17 -16.63
N VAL A 194 -25.85 9.92 -15.57
CA VAL A 194 -26.10 10.45 -14.22
C VAL A 194 -25.77 11.94 -14.13
N ALA A 195 -24.81 12.42 -14.93
CA ALA A 195 -24.34 13.79 -14.85
C ALA A 195 -25.32 14.76 -15.53
N THR A 196 -25.73 15.79 -14.77
CA THR A 196 -26.64 16.85 -15.24
C THR A 196 -25.95 18.22 -15.35
N ASN A 197 -24.70 18.31 -14.89
CA ASN A 197 -23.91 19.53 -14.90
C ASN A 197 -22.41 19.21 -14.96
N GLN A 198 -21.60 20.25 -15.22
CA GLN A 198 -20.15 20.12 -15.41
C GLN A 198 -19.42 19.49 -14.22
N GLN A 199 -19.85 19.75 -12.98
CA GLN A 199 -19.20 19.19 -11.79
C GLN A 199 -19.46 17.68 -11.68
N GLN A 200 -20.70 17.25 -11.92
CA GLN A 200 -21.06 15.84 -11.94
C GLN A 200 -20.35 15.09 -13.08
N GLU A 201 -20.18 15.72 -14.25
CA GLU A 201 -19.41 15.15 -15.35
C GLU A 201 -17.95 14.86 -14.95
N LEU A 202 -17.30 15.77 -14.21
CA LEU A 202 -15.94 15.56 -13.72
C LEU A 202 -15.86 14.37 -12.76
N ILE A 203 -16.81 14.23 -11.84
CA ILE A 203 -16.87 13.11 -10.90
C ILE A 203 -17.06 11.79 -11.66
N VAL A 204 -18.02 11.73 -12.59
CA VAL A 204 -18.28 10.54 -13.42
C VAL A 204 -17.04 10.18 -14.23
N LYS A 205 -16.36 11.17 -14.83
CA LYS A 205 -15.13 10.95 -15.60
C LYS A 205 -14.03 10.35 -14.73
N SER A 206 -13.84 10.85 -13.51
CA SER A 206 -12.86 10.28 -12.58
C SER A 206 -13.23 8.87 -12.11
N LEU A 207 -14.51 8.57 -11.90
CA LEU A 207 -14.98 7.21 -11.58
C LEU A 207 -14.71 6.22 -12.71
N LEU A 208 -15.01 6.60 -13.96
CA LEU A 208 -14.73 5.78 -15.14
C LEU A 208 -13.22 5.57 -15.33
N ALA A 209 -12.43 6.65 -15.21
CA ALA A 209 -10.98 6.55 -15.32
C ALA A 209 -10.36 5.67 -14.22
N ALA A 210 -10.88 5.72 -12.99
CA ALA A 210 -10.45 4.83 -11.92
C ALA A 210 -10.79 3.36 -12.22
N ARG A 211 -12.00 3.10 -12.73
CA ARG A 211 -12.43 1.76 -13.17
C ARG A 211 -11.51 1.23 -14.26
N ASP A 212 -11.23 2.03 -15.28
CA ASP A 212 -10.43 1.61 -16.43
C ASP A 212 -8.98 1.35 -16.00
N ALA A 213 -8.41 2.22 -15.16
CA ALA A 213 -7.09 1.98 -14.57
C ALA A 213 -7.05 0.68 -13.73
N PHE A 214 -8.13 0.36 -13.01
CA PHE A 214 -8.23 -0.90 -12.27
C PHE A 214 -8.21 -2.11 -13.22
N LEU A 215 -8.92 -2.06 -14.34
CA LEU A 215 -8.90 -3.13 -15.34
C LEU A 215 -7.52 -3.29 -16.00
N GLU A 216 -6.85 -2.19 -16.35
CA GLU A 216 -5.49 -2.22 -16.90
C GLU A 216 -4.49 -2.84 -15.91
N ILE A 217 -4.59 -2.52 -14.61
CA ILE A 217 -3.76 -3.16 -13.57
C ILE A 217 -3.92 -4.69 -13.61
N ARG A 218 -5.17 -5.16 -13.67
CA ARG A 218 -5.46 -6.60 -13.68
C ARG A 218 -5.00 -7.27 -14.97
N LEU A 219 -5.18 -6.59 -16.11
CA LEU A 219 -4.66 -7.04 -17.40
C LEU A 219 -3.15 -7.26 -17.32
N HIS A 220 -2.39 -6.26 -16.85
CA HIS A 220 -0.93 -6.38 -16.73
C HIS A 220 -0.49 -7.43 -15.70
N MET A 221 -1.25 -7.60 -14.60
CA MET A 221 -1.01 -8.69 -13.64
C MET A 221 -1.27 -10.07 -14.26
N ARG A 222 -2.28 -10.21 -15.12
CA ARG A 222 -2.53 -11.44 -15.87
C ARG A 222 -1.44 -11.69 -16.90
N GLU A 223 -1.02 -10.68 -17.65
CA GLU A 223 0.09 -10.79 -18.62
C GLU A 223 1.38 -11.26 -17.94
N MET A 224 1.69 -10.69 -16.76
CA MET A 224 2.78 -11.15 -15.90
C MET A 224 2.60 -12.62 -15.50
N GLY A 225 1.39 -13.01 -15.08
CA GLY A 225 1.07 -14.38 -14.72
C GLY A 225 1.28 -15.37 -15.87
N VAL A 226 0.74 -15.06 -17.05
CA VAL A 226 0.91 -15.86 -18.27
C VAL A 226 2.38 -15.98 -18.64
N ALA A 227 3.13 -14.88 -18.63
CA ALA A 227 4.54 -14.88 -18.97
C ALA A 227 5.41 -15.67 -17.96
N ALA A 228 5.01 -15.65 -16.68
CA ALA A 228 5.65 -16.42 -15.62
C ALA A 228 5.10 -17.85 -15.46
N GLY A 229 4.11 -18.27 -16.26
CA GLY A 229 3.49 -19.58 -16.16
C GLY A 229 2.74 -19.84 -14.85
N VAL A 230 2.19 -18.78 -14.22
CA VAL A 230 1.47 -18.85 -12.94
C VAL A 230 0.14 -18.10 -13.00
N PRO A 231 -0.93 -18.62 -12.38
CA PRO A 231 -2.27 -18.02 -12.46
C PRO A 231 -2.43 -16.87 -11.46
N ILE A 232 -1.86 -15.69 -11.77
CA ILE A 232 -1.92 -14.50 -10.90
C ILE A 232 -3.31 -13.85 -10.94
N GLU A 233 -3.86 -13.62 -12.13
CA GLU A 233 -5.20 -13.05 -12.34
C GLU A 233 -5.98 -13.90 -13.35
N PRO A 234 -7.26 -14.24 -13.07
CA PRO A 234 -8.05 -15.09 -13.96
C PRO A 234 -8.69 -14.30 -15.11
N GLU A 235 -8.97 -15.00 -16.21
CA GLU A 235 -9.61 -14.45 -17.41
C GLU A 235 -11.00 -13.85 -17.18
N SER A 236 -11.79 -14.43 -16.28
CA SER A 236 -13.14 -13.95 -15.97
C SER A 236 -13.17 -12.58 -15.28
N GLN A 237 -12.00 -12.09 -14.89
CA GLN A 237 -11.82 -10.94 -14.03
C GLN A 237 -10.98 -9.82 -14.69
N THR A 238 -10.43 -10.10 -15.88
CA THR A 238 -9.74 -9.15 -16.78
C THR A 238 -10.56 -8.92 -18.03
#